data_AF-A0A5C0AVQ2-F1
#
_entry.id   AF-A0A5C0AVQ2-F1
#
_cell.length_a   1.000
_cell.length_b   1.000
_cell.length_c   1.000
_cell.angle_alpha   90.00
_cell.angle_beta   90.00
_cell.angle_gamma   90.00
#
_symmetry.space_group_name_H-M   'P 1'
#
loop_
_entity.id
_entity.type
_entity.pdbx_description
1 polymer ?
#
loop_
_entity_poly.entity_id
_entity_poly.type
_entity_poly.pdbx_seq_one_letter_code
_entity_poly.pdbx_strand_id
1 'polypeptide(L)'
;MFSFRRLTLSPFIKTHPVRNASPASAELIAAYEGKLPASLLELWRKKGLGLYGNLQLALIDPRQWQPVLDRWIISPPDAVPRIPIALTPFGALLYYRKLTDTDEDVSFLDPVSKATGDLAWSLNDCFNQFLCEPESRDSLVPPDLLQSAVEECGELAPGEVYEIDETLFSMQMLRVRKVDALALHTRLRDAVDPPAKKADEPKTIADALPTPQRHLFEDMAEHSGTHGLYLSSYLDWHRMLALQPDGQYRLLFWKIDARTFERSNIRVYSGRYDASRNDAGDELITLHIVLRADSSGSDANDTELVVMHSGPDSFLLRTDELANMATAMDGSNTMGRSEYYFRKVGLTDPFDEEPYDGRNALPFADLPRALQVLVEADPIVVSITHVADFNPDEEDDGDGTVMCTLDRGEEDGLRMNMPLRSPQETGRDLMGWVWDMAPHACRAGIRYRRGEDGTIEHGPAVGDVLSSRLRRN
;
A
#
# COMPACT_ATOMS: atom_id res chain seq x y z
N MET A 1 -63.14 16.32 -17.97
CA MET A 1 -62.12 15.91 -18.96
C MET A 1 -60.77 15.93 -18.25
N PHE A 2 -60.34 14.80 -17.69
CA PHE A 2 -59.06 14.73 -16.96
C PHE A 2 -57.92 14.68 -17.98
N SER A 3 -57.15 15.77 -18.07
CA SER A 3 -55.93 15.80 -18.86
C SER A 3 -54.89 14.89 -18.21
N PHE A 4 -54.59 13.74 -18.83
CA PHE A 4 -53.47 12.88 -18.41
C PHE A 4 -52.16 13.63 -18.73
N ARG A 5 -51.67 14.43 -17.77
CA ARG A 5 -50.33 15.02 -17.86
C ARG A 5 -49.30 13.88 -17.96
N ARG A 6 -48.63 13.81 -19.10
CA ARG A 6 -47.54 12.87 -19.38
C ARG A 6 -46.38 13.16 -18.42
N LEU A 7 -45.83 12.11 -17.81
CA LEU A 7 -44.71 12.20 -16.87
C LEU A 7 -43.47 12.75 -17.60
N THR A 8 -42.70 13.64 -16.95
CA THR A 8 -41.43 14.13 -17.51
C THR A 8 -40.44 12.97 -17.78
N LEU A 9 -40.42 11.96 -16.91
CA LEU A 9 -39.60 10.75 -17.07
C LEU A 9 -40.31 9.62 -17.85
N SER A 10 -41.20 9.98 -18.80
CA SER A 10 -41.88 8.99 -19.64
C SER A 10 -40.95 8.13 -20.50
N PRO A 11 -39.87 8.66 -21.12
CA PRO A 11 -38.89 7.85 -21.82
C PRO A 11 -38.32 6.72 -20.94
N PHE A 12 -37.86 7.06 -19.73
CA PHE A 12 -37.39 6.08 -18.75
C PHE A 12 -38.40 4.97 -18.50
N ILE A 13 -39.66 5.30 -18.20
CA ILE A 13 -40.71 4.30 -17.90
C ILE A 13 -41.00 3.41 -19.12
N LYS A 14 -40.91 3.97 -20.34
CA LYS A 14 -41.14 3.20 -21.56
C LYS A 14 -40.04 2.18 -21.78
N THR A 15 -38.79 2.55 -21.52
CA THR A 15 -37.62 1.67 -21.64
C THR A 15 -37.55 0.67 -20.48
N HIS A 16 -37.88 1.12 -19.26
CA HIS A 16 -37.81 0.38 -18.01
C HIS A 16 -39.17 0.33 -17.33
N PRO A 17 -40.08 -0.57 -17.77
CA PRO A 17 -41.40 -0.68 -17.18
C PRO A 17 -41.35 -1.07 -15.70
N VAL A 18 -42.31 -0.59 -14.91
CA VAL A 18 -42.44 -0.94 -13.49
C VAL A 18 -42.62 -2.45 -13.34
N ARG A 19 -41.76 -3.09 -12.55
CA ARG A 19 -41.83 -4.53 -12.25
C ARG A 19 -42.42 -4.76 -10.87
N ASN A 20 -41.75 -4.24 -9.84
CA ASN A 20 -42.14 -4.39 -8.46
C ASN A 20 -41.84 -3.09 -7.72
N ALA A 21 -42.79 -2.16 -7.74
CA ALA A 21 -42.65 -0.86 -7.08
C ALA A 21 -43.95 -0.43 -6.39
N SER A 22 -43.80 0.32 -5.31
CA SER A 22 -44.92 0.87 -4.53
C SER A 22 -44.84 2.38 -4.47
N PRO A 23 -45.93 3.12 -4.75
CA PRO A 23 -45.97 4.58 -4.66
C PRO A 23 -45.38 5.11 -3.35
N ALA A 24 -44.53 6.14 -3.44
CA ALA A 24 -43.94 6.77 -2.28
C ALA A 24 -45.01 7.44 -1.40
N SER A 25 -44.81 7.40 -0.07
CA SER A 25 -45.71 8.08 0.86
C SER A 25 -45.64 9.60 0.68
N ALA A 26 -46.73 10.29 1.02
CA ALA A 26 -46.76 11.76 0.97
C ALA A 26 -45.69 12.40 1.87
N GLU A 27 -45.39 11.77 3.01
CA GLU A 27 -44.32 12.17 3.92
C GLU A 27 -42.94 12.10 3.25
N LEU A 28 -42.63 10.98 2.56
CA LEU A 28 -41.37 10.84 1.84
C LEU A 28 -41.25 11.88 0.73
N ILE A 29 -42.31 12.10 -0.04
CA ILE A 29 -42.32 13.12 -1.09
C ILE A 29 -42.05 14.50 -0.50
N ALA A 30 -42.74 14.89 0.57
CA ALA A 30 -42.55 16.18 1.22
C ALA A 30 -41.14 16.37 1.78
N ALA A 31 -40.50 15.32 2.31
CA ALA A 31 -39.15 15.39 2.87
C ALA A 31 -38.06 15.76 1.84
N TYR A 32 -38.32 15.49 0.56
CA TYR A 32 -37.40 15.72 -0.56
C TYR A 32 -37.88 16.78 -1.56
N GLU A 33 -39.04 17.40 -1.34
CA GLU A 33 -39.46 18.58 -2.11
C GLU A 33 -38.41 19.70 -2.00
N GLY A 34 -38.00 20.26 -3.14
CA GLY A 34 -36.94 21.27 -3.22
C GLY A 34 -35.51 20.73 -3.10
N LYS A 35 -35.33 19.47 -2.69
CA LYS A 35 -34.02 18.78 -2.63
C LYS A 35 -33.79 17.85 -3.80
N LEU A 36 -34.85 17.24 -4.34
CA LEU A 36 -34.81 16.43 -5.55
C LEU A 36 -35.64 17.10 -6.66
N PRO A 37 -35.29 16.87 -7.93
CA PRO A 37 -36.06 17.34 -9.07
C PRO A 37 -37.52 16.87 -9.03
N ALA A 38 -38.44 17.77 -9.36
CA ALA A 38 -39.87 17.48 -9.34
C ALA A 38 -40.26 16.31 -10.27
N SER A 39 -39.48 16.07 -11.33
CA SER A 39 -39.65 14.94 -12.25
C SER A 39 -39.47 13.59 -11.57
N LEU A 40 -38.47 13.44 -10.69
CA LEU A 40 -38.25 12.22 -9.90
C LEU A 40 -39.34 12.05 -8.85
N LEU A 41 -39.72 13.13 -8.15
CA LEU A 41 -40.79 13.07 -7.14
C LEU A 41 -42.15 12.73 -7.77
N GLU A 42 -42.42 13.19 -9.00
CA GLU A 42 -43.63 12.82 -9.74
C GLU A 42 -43.61 11.33 -10.13
N LEU A 43 -42.45 10.80 -10.53
CA LEU A 43 -42.25 9.37 -10.79
C LEU A 43 -42.50 8.54 -9.51
N TRP A 44 -41.88 8.89 -8.39
CA TRP A 44 -42.08 8.22 -7.10
C TRP A 44 -43.54 8.25 -6.64
N ARG A 45 -44.22 9.39 -6.82
CA ARG A 45 -45.64 9.53 -6.44
C ARG A 45 -46.56 8.65 -7.30
N LYS A 46 -46.29 8.52 -8.60
CA LYS A 46 -47.19 7.81 -9.54
C LYS A 46 -46.84 6.34 -9.75
N LYS A 47 -45.55 6.00 -9.72
CA LYS A 47 -45.01 4.67 -10.07
C LYS A 47 -44.28 3.99 -8.93
N GLY A 48 -43.70 4.76 -8.02
CA GLY A 48 -43.17 4.24 -6.76
C GLY A 48 -41.68 3.94 -6.71
N LEU A 49 -41.27 3.45 -5.55
CA LEU A 49 -39.94 2.92 -5.28
C LEU A 49 -39.95 1.40 -5.43
N GLY A 50 -38.87 0.84 -5.98
CA GLY A 50 -38.73 -0.58 -6.29
C GLY A 50 -38.11 -0.82 -7.65
N LEU A 51 -38.30 -2.02 -8.21
CA LEU A 51 -37.61 -2.51 -9.40
C LEU A 51 -38.26 -2.02 -10.71
N TYR A 52 -37.41 -1.56 -11.63
CA TYR A 52 -37.75 -1.07 -12.96
C TYR A 52 -36.97 -1.81 -14.05
N GLY A 53 -37.67 -2.16 -15.12
CA GLY A 53 -37.09 -2.75 -16.32
C GLY A 53 -36.51 -4.16 -16.13
N ASN A 54 -35.92 -4.69 -17.20
CA ASN A 54 -35.21 -5.97 -17.17
C ASN A 54 -33.83 -5.84 -16.53
N LEU A 55 -33.33 -4.60 -16.44
CA LEU A 55 -32.11 -4.29 -15.72
C LEU A 55 -32.26 -4.36 -14.20
N GLN A 56 -33.45 -4.63 -13.68
CA GLN A 56 -33.71 -4.72 -12.24
C GLN A 56 -33.15 -3.51 -11.45
N LEU A 57 -33.18 -2.32 -12.06
CA LEU A 57 -32.75 -1.09 -11.42
C LEU A 57 -33.73 -0.76 -10.30
N ALA A 58 -33.24 -0.62 -9.08
CA ALA A 58 -34.08 -0.31 -7.94
C ALA A 58 -34.09 1.19 -7.67
N LEU A 59 -35.25 1.85 -7.71
CA LEU A 59 -35.42 3.16 -7.09
C LEU A 59 -35.62 2.99 -5.59
N ILE A 60 -34.82 3.68 -4.79
CA ILE A 60 -34.68 3.42 -3.35
C ILE A 60 -35.18 4.59 -2.49
N ASP A 61 -35.53 4.31 -1.23
CA ASP A 61 -35.81 5.34 -0.24
C ASP A 61 -34.49 5.92 0.27
N PRO A 62 -34.18 7.21 0.03
CA PRO A 62 -32.88 7.74 0.41
C PRO A 62 -32.66 7.73 1.92
N ARG A 63 -33.71 7.71 2.75
CA ARG A 63 -33.58 7.68 4.22
C ARG A 63 -32.90 6.42 4.73
N GLN A 64 -33.10 5.29 4.03
CA GLN A 64 -32.49 4.01 4.38
C GLN A 64 -31.03 3.93 3.91
N TRP A 65 -30.71 4.64 2.82
CA TRP A 65 -29.43 4.53 2.13
C TRP A 65 -28.47 5.69 2.42
N GLN A 66 -28.95 6.79 3.01
CA GLN A 66 -28.12 7.94 3.38
C GLN A 66 -26.96 7.53 4.31
N PRO A 67 -27.17 6.75 5.39
CA PRO A 67 -26.06 6.35 6.26
C PRO A 67 -25.00 5.48 5.54
N VAL A 68 -25.42 4.70 4.54
CA VAL A 68 -24.52 3.89 3.72
C VAL A 68 -23.65 4.81 2.86
N LEU A 69 -24.26 5.75 2.14
CA LEU A 69 -23.54 6.71 1.30
C LEU A 69 -22.57 7.58 2.12
N ASP A 70 -23.01 8.07 3.28
CA ASP A 70 -22.20 8.91 4.17
C ASP A 70 -20.98 8.16 4.74
N ARG A 71 -21.11 6.84 4.97
CA ARG A 71 -20.00 6.00 5.43
C ARG A 71 -18.97 5.77 4.32
N TRP A 72 -19.43 5.64 3.07
CA TRP A 72 -18.53 5.49 1.93
C TRP A 72 -17.85 6.80 1.52
N ILE A 73 -18.60 7.91 1.52
CA ILE A 73 -18.12 9.23 1.09
C ILE A 73 -18.14 10.19 2.27
N ILE A 74 -17.04 10.20 3.03
CA ILE A 74 -16.86 11.14 4.14
C ILE A 74 -16.74 12.54 3.56
N SER A 75 -17.73 13.37 3.90
CA SER A 75 -17.86 14.71 3.36
C SER A 75 -17.62 15.76 4.43
N PRO A 76 -16.91 16.85 4.13
CA PRO A 76 -16.79 17.96 5.07
C PRO A 76 -18.18 18.61 5.31
N PRO A 77 -18.36 19.36 6.41
CA PRO A 77 -19.66 19.92 6.81
C PRO A 77 -20.31 20.86 5.78
N ASP A 78 -19.52 21.45 4.89
CA ASP A 78 -19.92 22.39 3.84
C ASP A 78 -20.07 21.73 2.46
N ALA A 79 -19.88 20.41 2.36
CA ALA A 79 -20.02 19.69 1.11
C ALA A 79 -21.46 19.74 0.57
N VAL A 80 -21.57 19.69 -0.77
CA VAL A 80 -22.86 19.54 -1.44
C VAL A 80 -23.55 18.26 -0.95
N PRO A 81 -24.82 18.34 -0.49
CA PRO A 81 -25.57 17.16 -0.08
C PRO A 81 -25.69 16.15 -1.22
N ARG A 82 -25.42 14.88 -0.90
CA ARG A 82 -25.57 13.75 -1.82
C ARG A 82 -26.77 12.93 -1.40
N ILE A 83 -27.71 12.70 -2.31
CA ILE A 83 -28.95 11.99 -2.01
C ILE A 83 -28.98 10.68 -2.81
N PRO A 84 -28.91 9.49 -2.18
CA PRO A 84 -28.98 8.23 -2.90
C PRO A 84 -30.38 8.01 -3.48
N ILE A 85 -30.48 7.71 -4.77
CA ILE A 85 -31.76 7.67 -5.50
C ILE A 85 -32.03 6.34 -6.20
N ALA A 86 -30.99 5.56 -6.53
CA ALA A 86 -31.15 4.25 -7.14
C ALA A 86 -30.00 3.31 -6.82
N LEU A 87 -30.24 2.02 -7.02
CA LEU A 87 -29.26 0.94 -6.85
C LEU A 87 -29.28 0.06 -8.11
N THR A 88 -28.10 -0.29 -8.62
CA THR A 88 -27.95 -1.28 -9.69
C THR A 88 -28.11 -2.71 -9.14
N PRO A 89 -28.34 -3.72 -9.99
CA PRO A 89 -28.42 -5.12 -9.55
C PRO A 89 -27.17 -5.64 -8.83
N PHE A 90 -26.03 -4.99 -9.01
CA PHE A 90 -24.74 -5.41 -8.44
C PHE A 90 -24.29 -4.54 -7.25
N GLY A 91 -25.16 -3.64 -6.76
CA GLY A 91 -24.89 -2.84 -5.58
C GLY A 91 -24.17 -1.51 -5.84
N ALA A 92 -24.07 -1.04 -7.08
CA ALA A 92 -23.63 0.33 -7.33
C ALA A 92 -24.75 1.31 -6.97
N LEU A 93 -24.42 2.32 -6.16
CA LEU A 93 -25.35 3.31 -5.64
C LEU A 93 -25.30 4.57 -6.51
N LEU A 94 -26.45 4.95 -7.07
CA LEU A 94 -26.61 6.20 -7.80
C LEU A 94 -27.12 7.27 -6.84
N TYR A 95 -26.48 8.44 -6.86
CA TYR A 95 -26.86 9.56 -6.01
C TYR A 95 -26.94 10.86 -6.81
N TYR A 96 -27.84 11.73 -6.37
CA TYR A 96 -28.06 13.07 -6.92
C TYR A 96 -27.33 14.11 -6.10
N ARG A 97 -26.76 15.13 -6.77
CA ARG A 97 -26.27 16.34 -6.12
C ARG A 97 -26.93 17.57 -6.72
N LYS A 98 -27.36 18.48 -5.86
CA LYS A 98 -27.73 19.83 -6.25
C LYS A 98 -26.54 20.75 -6.01
N LEU A 99 -25.73 20.96 -7.05
CA LEU A 99 -24.45 21.68 -6.96
C LEU A 99 -24.67 23.17 -6.69
N THR A 100 -25.65 23.77 -7.37
CA THR A 100 -26.09 25.16 -7.20
C THR A 100 -27.61 25.24 -7.28
N ASP A 101 -28.19 26.44 -7.30
CA ASP A 101 -29.62 26.59 -7.53
C ASP A 101 -30.07 26.14 -8.94
N THR A 102 -29.14 26.13 -9.90
CA THR A 102 -29.40 25.79 -11.30
C THR A 102 -28.68 24.55 -11.78
N ASP A 103 -27.56 24.20 -11.15
CA ASP A 103 -26.69 23.10 -11.56
C ASP A 103 -26.88 21.89 -10.65
N GLU A 104 -26.90 20.72 -11.28
CA GLU A 104 -27.09 19.44 -10.61
C GLU A 104 -26.33 18.36 -11.37
N ASP A 105 -26.19 17.19 -10.76
CA ASP A 105 -25.73 16.00 -11.45
C ASP A 105 -26.28 14.72 -10.80
N VAL A 106 -26.04 13.61 -11.49
CA VAL A 106 -26.18 12.27 -10.96
C VAL A 106 -24.85 11.56 -11.14
N SER A 107 -24.34 10.99 -10.06
CA SER A 107 -23.09 10.23 -10.02
C SER A 107 -23.36 8.84 -9.44
N PHE A 108 -22.37 7.96 -9.52
CA PHE A 108 -22.43 6.64 -8.91
C PHE A 108 -21.21 6.36 -8.03
N LEU A 109 -21.42 5.46 -7.07
CA LEU A 109 -20.40 4.80 -6.28
C LEU A 109 -20.59 3.29 -6.43
N ASP A 110 -19.56 2.59 -6.87
CA ASP A 110 -19.51 1.14 -6.86
C ASP A 110 -18.51 0.64 -5.80
N PRO A 111 -18.99 0.09 -4.66
CA PRO A 111 -18.13 -0.40 -3.61
C PRO A 111 -17.39 -1.70 -3.97
N VAL A 112 -17.83 -2.42 -5.00
CA VAL A 112 -17.23 -3.69 -5.45
C VAL A 112 -16.00 -3.37 -6.29
N SER A 113 -16.17 -2.64 -7.39
CA SER A 113 -15.05 -2.24 -8.25
C SER A 113 -14.23 -1.06 -7.70
N LYS A 114 -14.67 -0.45 -6.59
CA LYS A 114 -14.09 0.79 -5.99
C LYS A 114 -14.12 1.98 -6.96
N ALA A 115 -15.06 1.98 -7.89
CA ALA A 115 -15.22 3.04 -8.88
C ALA A 115 -16.20 4.12 -8.42
N THR A 116 -15.97 5.34 -8.88
CA THR A 116 -16.90 6.47 -8.75
C THR A 116 -16.83 7.30 -10.02
N GLY A 117 -17.92 7.95 -10.40
CA GLY A 117 -17.94 8.82 -11.57
C GLY A 117 -19.26 9.53 -11.75
N ASP A 118 -19.27 10.53 -12.63
CA ASP A 118 -20.46 11.28 -13.00
C ASP A 118 -21.18 10.60 -14.17
N LEU A 119 -22.49 10.40 -14.04
CA LEU A 119 -23.32 9.78 -15.07
C LEU A 119 -23.93 10.82 -16.01
N ALA A 120 -24.46 11.91 -15.46
CA ALA A 120 -25.04 13.01 -16.23
C ALA A 120 -25.12 14.30 -15.41
N TRP A 121 -25.12 15.45 -16.10
CA TRP A 121 -25.25 16.80 -15.52
C TRP A 121 -26.70 17.25 -15.34
N SER A 122 -27.66 16.32 -15.43
CA SER A 122 -29.03 16.54 -14.98
C SER A 122 -29.71 15.22 -14.65
N LEU A 123 -30.67 15.25 -13.72
CA LEU A 123 -31.45 14.06 -13.40
C LEU A 123 -32.30 13.60 -14.57
N ASN A 124 -32.85 14.55 -15.34
CA ASN A 124 -33.68 14.23 -16.48
C ASN A 124 -32.87 13.54 -17.58
N ASP A 125 -31.65 14.00 -17.85
CA ASP A 125 -30.77 13.38 -18.85
C ASP A 125 -30.29 12.02 -18.36
N CYS A 126 -29.96 11.88 -17.07
CA CYS A 126 -29.64 10.58 -16.48
C CYS A 126 -30.75 9.56 -16.76
N PHE A 127 -32.00 9.88 -16.43
CA PHE A 127 -33.12 8.93 -16.55
C PHE A 127 -33.60 8.73 -17.99
N ASN A 128 -33.72 9.80 -18.77
CA ASN A 128 -34.32 9.72 -20.10
C ASN A 128 -33.32 9.47 -21.23
N GLN A 129 -32.02 9.70 -21.00
CA GLN A 129 -30.96 9.45 -21.97
C GLN A 129 -29.99 8.38 -21.47
N PHE A 130 -29.17 8.66 -20.45
CA PHE A 130 -28.09 7.76 -20.01
C PHE A 130 -28.60 6.34 -19.69
N LEU A 131 -29.62 6.23 -18.84
CA LEU A 131 -30.20 4.94 -18.47
C LEU A 131 -31.00 4.28 -19.62
N CYS A 132 -31.35 5.03 -20.66
CA CYS A 132 -32.11 4.53 -21.81
C CYS A 132 -31.22 4.12 -22.99
N GLU A 133 -30.00 4.66 -23.08
CA GLU A 133 -29.05 4.42 -24.15
C GLU A 133 -28.24 3.14 -23.88
N PRO A 134 -28.24 2.15 -24.79
CA PRO A 134 -27.61 0.86 -24.54
C PRO A 134 -26.14 0.95 -24.12
N GLU A 135 -25.31 1.69 -24.85
CA GLU A 135 -23.86 1.77 -24.56
C GLU A 135 -23.57 2.34 -23.17
N SER A 136 -24.21 3.45 -22.81
CA SER A 136 -24.05 4.10 -21.50
C SER A 136 -24.59 3.24 -20.35
N ARG A 137 -25.66 2.50 -20.61
CA ARG A 137 -26.33 1.67 -19.63
C ARG A 137 -25.60 0.35 -19.39
N ASP A 138 -25.06 -0.25 -20.43
CA ASP A 138 -24.37 -1.54 -20.39
C ASP A 138 -22.99 -1.41 -19.70
N SER A 139 -22.40 -0.21 -19.69
CA SER A 139 -21.21 0.07 -18.87
C SER A 139 -21.51 0.08 -17.36
N LEU A 140 -22.73 0.47 -16.97
CA LEU A 140 -23.18 0.51 -15.58
C LEU A 140 -23.73 -0.86 -15.12
N VAL A 141 -24.39 -1.59 -16.02
CA VAL A 141 -24.95 -2.92 -15.76
C VAL A 141 -24.64 -3.82 -16.96
N PRO A 142 -23.51 -4.56 -16.93
CA PRO A 142 -23.12 -5.42 -18.04
C PRO A 142 -24.19 -6.48 -18.34
N PRO A 143 -24.73 -6.52 -19.58
CA PRO A 143 -25.90 -7.35 -19.88
C PRO A 143 -25.61 -8.85 -19.76
N ASP A 144 -24.44 -9.30 -20.20
CA ASP A 144 -24.04 -10.71 -20.13
C ASP A 144 -23.93 -11.20 -18.68
N LEU A 145 -23.44 -10.33 -17.80
CA LEU A 145 -23.30 -10.61 -16.38
C LEU A 145 -24.66 -10.67 -15.69
N LEU A 146 -25.55 -9.74 -16.01
CA LEU A 146 -26.92 -9.73 -15.49
C LEU A 146 -27.70 -10.95 -15.97
N GLN A 147 -27.56 -11.31 -17.25
CA GLN A 147 -28.21 -12.50 -17.79
C GLN A 147 -27.74 -13.75 -17.05
N SER A 148 -26.42 -13.92 -16.87
CA SER A 148 -25.85 -15.05 -16.14
C SER A 148 -26.36 -15.11 -14.70
N ALA A 149 -26.39 -13.97 -14.01
CA ALA A 149 -26.89 -13.87 -12.64
C ALA A 149 -28.37 -14.27 -12.51
N VAL A 150 -29.21 -13.85 -13.46
CA VAL A 150 -30.63 -14.22 -13.51
C VAL A 150 -30.81 -15.71 -13.81
N GLU A 151 -30.02 -16.27 -14.73
CA GLU A 151 -30.06 -17.70 -15.06
C GLU A 151 -29.65 -18.58 -13.87
N GLU A 152 -28.65 -18.16 -13.09
CA GLU A 152 -28.13 -18.91 -11.94
C GLU A 152 -29.02 -18.76 -10.69
N CYS A 153 -29.49 -17.55 -10.40
CA CYS A 153 -30.10 -17.22 -9.10
C CYS A 153 -31.57 -16.76 -9.18
N GLY A 154 -32.12 -16.57 -10.37
CA GLY A 154 -33.44 -15.97 -10.59
C GLY A 154 -33.46 -14.46 -10.36
N GLU A 155 -34.62 -13.82 -10.61
CA GLU A 155 -34.84 -12.38 -10.42
C GLU A 155 -34.67 -11.96 -8.94
N LEU A 156 -34.26 -10.70 -8.72
CA LEU A 156 -34.10 -10.04 -7.43
C LEU A 156 -35.46 -9.70 -6.82
N ALA A 157 -35.58 -9.90 -5.51
CA ALA A 157 -36.64 -9.30 -4.71
C ALA A 157 -36.25 -7.86 -4.30
N PRO A 158 -37.20 -7.02 -3.83
CA PRO A 158 -36.88 -5.70 -3.30
C PRO A 158 -35.85 -5.77 -2.17
N GLY A 159 -34.78 -4.99 -2.28
CA GLY A 159 -33.67 -4.98 -1.31
C GLY A 159 -32.58 -6.02 -1.57
N GLU A 160 -32.74 -6.90 -2.56
CA GLU A 160 -31.69 -7.83 -2.99
C GLU A 160 -30.78 -7.23 -4.06
N VAL A 161 -29.54 -7.69 -4.08
CA VAL A 161 -28.56 -7.50 -5.17
C VAL A 161 -27.85 -8.83 -5.45
N TYR A 162 -27.24 -8.95 -6.62
CA TYR A 162 -26.31 -10.01 -6.96
C TYR A 162 -24.92 -9.66 -6.46
N GLU A 163 -24.33 -10.55 -5.69
CA GLU A 163 -22.91 -10.52 -5.35
C GLU A 163 -22.18 -11.57 -6.20
N ILE A 164 -21.05 -11.14 -6.77
CA ILE A 164 -20.17 -11.99 -7.56
C ILE A 164 -18.92 -12.27 -6.74
N ASP A 165 -18.52 -13.54 -6.68
CA ASP A 165 -17.27 -13.94 -6.04
C ASP A 165 -16.08 -13.65 -6.97
N GLU A 166 -15.42 -12.51 -6.78
CA GLU A 166 -14.31 -12.09 -7.64
C GLU A 166 -13.12 -13.04 -7.63
N THR A 167 -12.97 -13.85 -6.58
CA THR A 167 -11.86 -14.81 -6.44
C THR A 167 -11.92 -15.95 -7.45
N LEU A 168 -13.07 -16.15 -8.10
CA LEU A 168 -13.31 -17.23 -9.06
C LEU A 168 -13.22 -16.77 -10.53
N PHE A 169 -13.14 -15.46 -10.80
CA PHE A 169 -12.91 -14.95 -12.16
C PHE A 169 -11.60 -15.46 -12.77
N SER A 170 -10.55 -15.56 -11.96
CA SER A 170 -9.24 -16.12 -12.35
C SER A 170 -9.29 -17.61 -12.69
N MET A 171 -10.35 -18.32 -12.28
CA MET A 171 -10.60 -19.74 -12.61
C MET A 171 -11.67 -19.93 -13.71
N GLN A 172 -12.11 -18.84 -14.37
CA GLN A 172 -13.22 -18.85 -15.34
C GLN A 172 -14.54 -19.43 -14.77
N MET A 173 -14.72 -19.37 -13.44
CA MET A 173 -15.94 -19.77 -12.78
C MET A 173 -16.65 -18.53 -12.25
N LEU A 174 -17.86 -18.26 -12.74
CA LEU A 174 -18.74 -17.25 -12.15
C LEU A 174 -19.52 -17.93 -11.03
N ARG A 175 -19.44 -17.40 -9.80
CA ARG A 175 -20.39 -17.77 -8.74
C ARG A 175 -21.17 -16.53 -8.35
N VAL A 176 -22.46 -16.58 -8.61
CA VAL A 176 -23.38 -15.49 -8.24
C VAL A 176 -24.24 -15.94 -7.07
N ARG A 177 -24.54 -15.01 -6.16
CA ARG A 177 -25.55 -15.22 -5.14
C ARG A 177 -26.40 -13.97 -4.94
N LYS A 178 -27.66 -14.15 -4.53
CA LYS A 178 -28.50 -13.05 -4.06
C LYS A 178 -28.21 -12.78 -2.59
N VAL A 179 -28.03 -11.51 -2.27
CA VAL A 179 -27.77 -11.04 -0.90
C VAL A 179 -28.61 -9.81 -0.60
N ASP A 180 -28.83 -9.56 0.69
CA ASP A 180 -29.36 -8.27 1.14
C ASP A 180 -28.35 -7.16 0.82
N ALA A 181 -28.82 -6.10 0.18
CA ALA A 181 -27.96 -5.05 -0.34
C ALA A 181 -27.32 -4.22 0.77
N LEU A 182 -28.03 -3.95 1.86
CA LEU A 182 -27.47 -3.21 3.00
C LEU A 182 -26.39 -4.03 3.72
N ALA A 183 -26.62 -5.34 3.89
CA ALA A 183 -25.65 -6.26 4.44
C ALA A 183 -24.37 -6.37 3.58
N LEU A 184 -24.53 -6.38 2.25
CA LEU A 184 -23.39 -6.32 1.32
C LEU A 184 -22.56 -5.05 1.53
N HIS A 185 -23.18 -3.87 1.46
CA HIS A 185 -22.46 -2.60 1.66
C HIS A 185 -21.80 -2.51 3.04
N THR A 186 -22.46 -3.00 4.09
CA THR A 186 -21.89 -3.03 5.45
C THR A 186 -20.62 -3.87 5.47
N ARG A 187 -20.67 -5.11 4.96
CA ARG A 187 -19.50 -6.00 4.92
C ARG A 187 -18.37 -5.43 4.06
N LEU A 188 -18.67 -4.90 2.88
CA LEU A 188 -17.66 -4.30 2.00
C LEU A 188 -16.98 -3.10 2.68
N ARG A 189 -17.75 -2.31 3.42
CA ARG A 189 -17.19 -1.15 4.14
C ARG A 189 -16.37 -1.57 5.35
N ASP A 190 -16.84 -2.54 6.13
CA ASP A 190 -16.10 -3.10 7.27
C ASP A 190 -14.73 -3.66 6.85
N ALA A 191 -14.62 -4.19 5.63
CA ALA A 191 -13.38 -4.72 5.08
C ALA A 191 -12.33 -3.64 4.73
N VAL A 192 -12.75 -2.39 4.53
CA VAL A 192 -11.85 -1.27 4.16
C VAL A 192 -11.71 -0.21 5.25
N ASP A 193 -12.61 -0.19 6.24
CA ASP A 193 -12.47 0.69 7.40
C ASP A 193 -11.16 0.37 8.14
N PRO A 194 -10.39 1.40 8.56
CA PRO A 194 -9.17 1.17 9.30
C PRO A 194 -9.50 0.37 10.56
N PRO A 195 -8.74 -0.69 10.86
CA PRO A 195 -9.00 -1.51 12.03
C PRO A 195 -8.97 -0.63 13.28
N ALA A 196 -9.89 -0.90 14.21
CA ALA A 196 -9.96 -0.16 15.46
C ALA A 196 -8.59 -0.20 16.17
N LYS A 197 -8.19 0.93 16.77
CA LYS A 197 -6.99 1.00 17.61
C LYS A 197 -7.07 -0.08 18.68
N LYS A 198 -6.06 -0.94 18.75
CA LYS A 198 -5.96 -2.02 19.75
C LYS A 198 -5.01 -1.65 20.89
N ALA A 199 -4.10 -0.71 20.65
CA ALA A 199 -3.17 -0.19 21.63
C ALA A 199 -2.93 1.30 21.42
N ASP A 200 -2.27 1.93 22.39
CA ASP A 200 -1.80 3.31 22.28
C ASP A 200 -0.57 3.40 21.38
N GLU A 201 -0.49 4.51 20.68
CA GLU A 201 0.69 4.92 19.91
C GLU A 201 1.88 5.11 20.85
N PRO A 202 3.04 4.48 20.58
CA PRO A 202 4.22 4.63 21.42
C PRO A 202 4.76 6.06 21.37
N LYS A 203 5.04 6.63 22.54
CA LYS A 203 5.74 7.93 22.65
C LYS A 203 7.19 7.76 23.07
N THR A 204 7.45 6.75 23.89
CA THR A 204 8.79 6.40 24.38
C THR A 204 9.18 5.00 23.93
N ILE A 205 10.48 4.70 23.98
CA ILE A 205 10.98 3.35 23.70
C ILE A 205 10.35 2.33 24.65
N ALA A 206 10.13 2.68 25.92
CA ALA A 206 9.39 1.83 26.86
C ALA A 206 7.96 1.53 26.39
N ASP A 207 7.25 2.52 25.83
CA ASP A 207 5.90 2.33 25.31
C ASP A 207 5.89 1.40 24.10
N ALA A 208 6.91 1.49 23.24
CA ALA A 208 7.05 0.68 22.02
C ALA A 208 7.18 -0.81 22.33
N LEU A 209 7.86 -1.16 23.43
CA LEU A 209 8.07 -2.53 23.85
C LEU A 209 6.75 -3.26 24.16
N PRO A 210 6.60 -4.53 23.71
CA PRO A 210 5.52 -5.40 24.14
C PRO A 210 5.44 -5.50 25.66
N THR A 211 4.26 -5.23 26.25
CA THR A 211 4.05 -5.15 27.70
C THR A 211 4.62 -6.34 28.48
N PRO A 212 4.43 -7.61 28.07
CA PRO A 212 4.97 -8.75 28.81
C PRO A 212 6.50 -8.80 28.86
N GLN A 213 7.19 -8.17 27.91
CA GLN A 213 8.64 -8.19 27.79
C GLN A 213 9.33 -6.95 28.36
N ARG A 214 8.61 -5.89 28.75
CA ARG A 214 9.20 -4.62 29.25
C ARG A 214 10.15 -4.82 30.43
N HIS A 215 9.73 -5.62 31.41
CA HIS A 215 10.54 -5.96 32.59
C HIS A 215 11.89 -6.59 32.24
N LEU A 216 12.03 -7.14 31.02
CA LEU A 216 13.30 -7.70 30.58
C LEU A 216 14.36 -6.63 30.33
N PHE A 217 13.97 -5.36 30.18
CA PHE A 217 14.81 -4.23 29.74
C PHE A 217 14.95 -3.10 30.77
N GLU A 218 14.10 -3.06 31.79
CA GLU A 218 14.02 -1.98 32.79
C GLU A 218 15.31 -1.81 33.60
N ASP A 219 15.97 -2.90 33.99
CA ASP A 219 17.17 -2.87 34.84
C ASP A 219 18.48 -2.54 34.08
N MET A 220 18.43 -2.30 32.77
CA MET A 220 19.63 -2.24 31.91
C MET A 220 20.02 -0.82 31.46
N ALA A 221 19.32 0.22 31.94
CA ALA A 221 19.39 1.59 31.41
C ALA A 221 20.66 2.40 31.76
N GLU A 222 21.52 1.97 32.70
CA GLU A 222 22.60 2.80 33.24
C GLU A 222 24.02 2.23 33.06
N HIS A 223 24.37 1.74 31.87
CA HIS A 223 25.69 1.12 31.66
C HIS A 223 26.57 1.87 30.65
N SER A 224 27.83 2.09 31.05
CA SER A 224 28.87 2.77 30.27
C SER A 224 29.55 1.82 29.26
N GLY A 225 30.16 2.41 28.22
CA GLY A 225 30.84 1.66 27.16
C GLY A 225 29.85 0.95 26.22
N THR A 226 30.15 -0.30 25.86
CA THR A 226 29.37 -1.15 24.95
C THR A 226 28.16 -1.84 25.59
N HIS A 227 28.03 -1.73 26.91
CA HIS A 227 26.89 -2.26 27.65
C HIS A 227 25.70 -1.29 27.60
N GLY A 228 24.48 -1.83 27.67
CA GLY A 228 23.24 -1.05 27.67
C GLY A 228 22.25 -1.51 26.60
N LEU A 229 21.32 -0.62 26.25
CA LEU A 229 20.23 -0.90 25.32
C LEU A 229 20.51 -0.32 23.93
N TYR A 230 20.14 -1.08 22.92
CA TYR A 230 20.39 -0.81 21.53
C TYR A 230 19.12 -1.10 20.71
N LEU A 231 18.62 -0.11 19.98
CA LEU A 231 17.40 -0.21 19.16
C LEU A 231 17.76 -0.17 17.67
N SER A 232 17.14 -1.06 16.92
CA SER A 232 17.06 -1.00 15.45
C SER A 232 15.58 -1.05 15.04
N SER A 233 15.17 -0.14 14.15
CA SER A 233 13.78 -0.02 13.68
C SER A 233 13.79 0.10 12.16
N TYR A 234 13.08 -0.76 11.45
CA TYR A 234 12.94 -0.70 10.00
C TYR A 234 11.49 -0.99 9.61
N LEU A 235 10.82 0.02 9.05
CA LEU A 235 9.39 -0.02 8.78
C LEU A 235 8.61 -0.38 10.06
N ASP A 236 7.78 -1.42 10.01
CA ASP A 236 6.98 -1.92 11.14
C ASP A 236 7.75 -2.90 12.04
N TRP A 237 8.99 -3.25 11.71
CA TRP A 237 9.82 -4.18 12.47
C TRP A 237 10.78 -3.45 13.41
N HIS A 238 10.90 -3.96 14.63
CA HIS A 238 11.78 -3.41 15.65
C HIS A 238 12.57 -4.51 16.36
N ARG A 239 13.79 -4.15 16.77
CA ARG A 239 14.71 -5.02 17.49
C ARG A 239 15.36 -4.27 18.64
N MET A 240 15.31 -4.85 19.83
CA MET A 240 15.95 -4.32 21.03
C MET A 240 16.98 -5.32 21.50
N LEU A 241 18.25 -4.93 21.45
CA LEU A 241 19.37 -5.65 21.99
C LEU A 241 19.79 -5.02 23.30
N ALA A 242 20.01 -5.84 24.31
CA ALA A 242 20.62 -5.44 25.56
C ALA A 242 21.88 -6.25 25.81
N LEU A 243 22.98 -5.56 26.09
CA LEU A 243 24.28 -6.15 26.42
C LEU A 243 24.60 -5.88 27.89
N GLN A 244 24.81 -6.95 28.66
CA GLN A 244 25.08 -6.87 30.10
C GLN A 244 26.58 -7.06 30.41
N PRO A 245 27.11 -6.40 31.45
CA PRO A 245 28.53 -6.49 31.82
C PRO A 245 29.05 -7.90 32.16
N ASP A 246 28.17 -8.85 32.46
CA ASP A 246 28.51 -10.24 32.76
C ASP A 246 28.62 -11.13 31.50
N GLY A 247 28.53 -10.53 30.30
CA GLY A 247 28.60 -11.23 29.03
C GLY A 247 27.28 -11.88 28.60
N GLN A 248 26.15 -11.52 29.22
CA GLN A 248 24.82 -11.95 28.79
C GLN A 248 24.16 -10.93 27.86
N TYR A 249 23.38 -11.40 26.89
CA TYR A 249 22.54 -10.55 26.05
C TYR A 249 21.06 -10.92 26.15
N ARG A 250 20.20 -9.95 25.81
CA ARG A 250 18.78 -10.16 25.50
C ARG A 250 18.47 -9.48 24.17
N LEU A 251 17.85 -10.21 23.25
CA LEU A 251 17.46 -9.70 21.94
C LEU A 251 15.97 -9.96 21.73
N LEU A 252 15.22 -8.89 21.50
CA LEU A 252 13.78 -8.91 21.27
C LEU A 252 13.50 -8.44 19.85
N PHE A 253 12.68 -9.20 19.12
CA PHE A 253 12.09 -8.81 17.85
C PHE A 253 10.58 -8.62 18.05
N TRP A 254 10.01 -7.59 17.44
CA TRP A 254 8.55 -7.40 17.39
C TRP A 254 8.14 -6.52 16.22
N LYS A 255 6.84 -6.53 15.92
CA LYS A 255 6.20 -5.57 15.02
C LYS A 255 5.32 -4.60 15.76
N ILE A 256 5.16 -3.39 15.22
CA ILE A 256 4.09 -2.46 15.60
C ILE A 256 3.24 -2.18 14.36
N ASP A 257 1.98 -2.60 14.39
CA ASP A 257 1.05 -2.29 13.30
C ASP A 257 0.75 -0.78 13.23
N ALA A 258 0.96 -0.17 12.08
CA ALA A 258 0.89 1.29 11.91
C ALA A 258 -0.52 1.88 12.16
N ARG A 259 -1.59 1.07 12.13
CA ARG A 259 -2.98 1.55 12.28
C ARG A 259 -3.56 1.25 13.66
N THR A 260 -3.30 0.04 14.16
CA THR A 260 -3.84 -0.47 15.43
C THR A 260 -2.89 -0.28 16.61
N PHE A 261 -1.61 -0.04 16.32
CA PHE A 261 -0.48 -0.07 17.25
C PHE A 261 -0.31 -1.41 17.97
N GLU A 262 -0.93 -2.49 17.49
CA GLU A 262 -0.78 -3.81 18.09
C GLU A 262 0.67 -4.29 17.98
N ARG A 263 1.20 -4.83 19.09
CA ARG A 263 2.52 -5.46 19.12
C ARG A 263 2.37 -6.94 18.78
N SER A 264 3.05 -7.40 17.73
CA SER A 264 2.92 -8.78 17.24
C SER A 264 4.27 -9.37 16.82
N ASN A 265 4.27 -10.64 16.38
CA ASN A 265 5.46 -11.37 15.93
C ASN A 265 6.65 -11.32 16.90
N ILE A 266 6.33 -11.41 18.19
CA ILE A 266 7.27 -11.26 19.29
C ILE A 266 8.19 -12.48 19.36
N ARG A 267 9.50 -12.27 19.26
CA ARG A 267 10.51 -13.31 19.46
C ARG A 267 11.58 -12.80 20.41
N VAL A 268 11.93 -13.62 21.40
CA VAL A 268 12.93 -13.27 22.43
C VAL A 268 14.06 -14.29 22.40
N TYR A 269 15.29 -13.79 22.42
CA TYR A 269 16.51 -14.56 22.58
C TYR A 269 17.29 -14.05 23.78
N SER A 270 18.00 -14.96 24.43
CA SER A 270 18.92 -14.65 25.51
C SER A 270 20.05 -15.65 25.49
N GLY A 271 21.25 -15.21 25.79
CA GLY A 271 22.42 -16.06 25.77
C GLY A 271 23.68 -15.31 26.13
N ARG A 272 24.82 -15.92 25.83
CA ARG A 272 26.13 -15.29 26.00
C ARG A 272 26.51 -14.50 24.76
N TYR A 273 27.30 -13.46 24.94
CA TYR A 273 28.06 -12.84 23.86
C TYR A 273 29.54 -12.80 24.22
N ASP A 274 30.37 -12.77 23.19
CA ASP A 274 31.80 -12.51 23.33
C ASP A 274 32.14 -11.13 22.77
N ALA A 275 33.07 -10.45 23.44
CA ALA A 275 33.67 -9.21 22.95
C ALA A 275 35.13 -9.48 22.58
N SER A 276 35.52 -9.11 21.36
CA SER A 276 36.89 -9.28 20.87
C SER A 276 37.36 -8.04 20.11
N ARG A 277 38.64 -8.02 19.71
CA ARG A 277 39.14 -7.05 18.73
C ARG A 277 39.70 -7.81 17.54
N ASN A 278 39.42 -7.32 16.34
CA ASN A 278 40.08 -7.83 15.14
C ASN A 278 41.51 -7.26 15.01
N ASP A 279 42.26 -7.75 14.03
CA ASP A 279 43.64 -7.31 13.75
C ASP A 279 43.72 -5.81 13.38
N ALA A 280 42.62 -5.23 12.90
CA ALA A 280 42.50 -3.81 12.57
C ALA A 280 42.20 -2.93 13.79
N GLY A 281 41.96 -3.52 14.96
CA GLY A 281 41.64 -2.85 16.21
C GLY A 281 40.15 -2.58 16.44
N ASP A 282 39.28 -2.97 15.50
CA ASP A 282 37.83 -2.84 15.65
C ASP A 282 37.32 -3.75 16.75
N GLU A 283 36.45 -3.23 17.60
CA GLU A 283 35.79 -4.00 18.64
C GLU A 283 34.57 -4.74 18.06
N LEU A 284 34.54 -6.04 18.26
CA LEU A 284 33.51 -6.95 17.75
C LEU A 284 32.71 -7.52 18.92
N ILE A 285 31.40 -7.61 18.72
CA ILE A 285 30.45 -8.30 19.60
C ILE A 285 29.86 -9.47 18.82
N THR A 286 29.98 -10.67 19.35
CA THR A 286 29.43 -11.90 18.75
C THR A 286 28.39 -12.50 19.67
N LEU A 287 27.11 -12.46 19.26
CA LEU A 287 25.99 -13.03 19.99
C LEU A 287 25.87 -14.53 19.69
N HIS A 288 25.81 -15.38 20.72
CA HIS A 288 25.58 -16.82 20.53
C HIS A 288 24.09 -17.13 20.32
N ILE A 289 23.54 -16.71 19.19
CA ILE A 289 22.13 -16.91 18.84
C ILE A 289 21.88 -18.38 18.46
N VAL A 290 20.99 -19.04 19.21
CA VAL A 290 20.53 -20.40 18.89
C VAL A 290 19.13 -20.32 18.30
N LEU A 291 19.01 -20.61 17.00
CA LEU A 291 17.73 -20.66 16.31
C LEU A 291 16.85 -21.79 16.85
N ARG A 292 15.56 -21.51 16.96
CA ARG A 292 14.50 -22.39 17.45
C ARG A 292 13.49 -22.63 16.32
N ALA A 293 12.50 -23.48 16.57
CA ALA A 293 11.45 -23.77 15.59
C ALA A 293 10.57 -22.55 15.26
N ASP A 294 10.48 -21.57 16.16
CA ASP A 294 9.75 -20.30 15.97
C ASP A 294 10.63 -19.17 15.40
N SER A 295 11.91 -19.45 15.10
CA SER A 295 12.85 -18.45 14.58
C SER A 295 12.66 -18.19 13.08
N SER A 296 12.91 -16.95 12.67
CA SER A 296 13.21 -16.65 11.26
C SER A 296 14.68 -16.97 10.98
N GLY A 297 15.01 -17.44 9.77
CA GLY A 297 16.41 -17.60 9.35
C GLY A 297 17.21 -16.29 9.46
N SER A 298 16.54 -15.15 9.22
CA SER A 298 17.12 -13.81 9.35
C SER A 298 17.43 -13.39 10.78
N ASP A 299 16.91 -14.08 11.80
CA ASP A 299 17.20 -13.73 13.21
C ASP A 299 18.68 -13.96 13.56
N ALA A 300 19.38 -14.82 12.79
CA ALA A 300 20.82 -15.04 12.93
C ALA A 300 21.67 -13.90 12.35
N ASN A 301 21.08 -12.97 11.61
CA ASN A 301 21.83 -11.87 10.99
C ASN A 301 22.39 -10.87 12.01
N ASP A 302 21.91 -10.89 13.26
CA ASP A 302 22.39 -10.06 14.36
C ASP A 302 23.52 -10.73 15.17
N THR A 303 24.09 -11.83 14.66
CA THR A 303 25.13 -12.63 15.34
C THR A 303 26.44 -11.86 15.48
N GLU A 304 26.90 -11.17 14.43
CA GLU A 304 28.19 -10.49 14.41
C GLU A 304 28.01 -8.99 14.23
N LEU A 305 28.52 -8.23 15.20
CA LEU A 305 28.37 -6.78 15.26
C LEU A 305 29.73 -6.12 15.46
N VAL A 306 29.96 -4.97 14.81
CA VAL A 306 31.11 -4.11 15.05
C VAL A 306 30.67 -2.86 15.80
N VAL A 307 31.43 -2.50 16.83
CA VAL A 307 31.16 -1.32 17.65
C VAL A 307 31.64 -0.07 16.93
N MET A 308 30.81 0.97 16.92
CA MET A 308 31.16 2.29 16.41
C MET A 308 30.79 3.36 17.43
N HIS A 309 31.67 4.33 17.64
CA HIS A 309 31.45 5.47 18.52
C HIS A 309 31.66 6.76 17.73
N SER A 310 30.73 7.71 17.85
CA SER A 310 30.86 9.04 17.27
C SER A 310 30.34 10.07 18.27
N GLY A 311 31.25 10.79 18.91
CA GLY A 311 30.91 11.69 20.02
C GLY A 311 30.15 10.97 21.15
N PRO A 312 28.94 11.43 21.54
CA PRO A 312 28.13 10.77 22.56
C PRO A 312 27.39 9.52 22.04
N ASP A 313 27.31 9.36 20.72
CA ASP A 313 26.52 8.29 20.10
C ASP A 313 27.34 7.01 20.00
N SER A 314 26.65 5.89 20.17
CA SER A 314 27.23 4.55 20.04
C SER A 314 26.30 3.66 19.22
N PHE A 315 26.90 2.87 18.35
CA PHE A 315 26.19 2.01 17.43
C PHE A 315 26.81 0.61 17.42
N LEU A 316 25.99 -0.37 17.07
CA LEU A 316 26.42 -1.72 16.73
C LEU A 316 26.03 -1.97 15.28
N LEU A 317 27.02 -2.09 14.40
CA LEU A 317 26.80 -2.28 12.97
C LEU A 317 26.86 -3.77 12.65
N ARG A 318 25.92 -4.27 11.87
CA ARG A 318 25.95 -5.67 11.41
C ARG A 318 27.11 -5.86 10.43
N THR A 319 27.95 -6.87 10.68
CA THR A 319 29.17 -7.08 9.88
C THR A 319 28.86 -7.47 8.43
N ASP A 320 27.80 -8.25 8.21
CA ASP A 320 27.32 -8.68 6.89
C ASP A 320 26.75 -7.51 6.06
N GLU A 321 26.39 -6.39 6.69
CA GLU A 321 25.84 -5.22 6.03
C GLU A 321 26.86 -4.10 5.78
N LEU A 322 28.12 -4.22 6.23
CA LEU A 322 29.10 -3.14 6.08
C LEU A 322 29.32 -2.71 4.61
N ALA A 323 29.27 -3.66 3.67
CA ALA A 323 29.36 -3.36 2.25
C ALA A 323 28.13 -2.57 1.74
N ASN A 324 26.93 -2.87 2.26
CA ASN A 324 25.71 -2.11 2.01
C ASN A 324 25.80 -0.69 2.56
N MET A 325 26.28 -0.55 3.79
CA MET A 325 26.48 0.74 4.43
C MET A 325 27.48 1.60 3.65
N ALA A 326 28.62 1.05 3.23
CA ALA A 326 29.61 1.76 2.44
C ALA A 326 29.02 2.29 1.12
N THR A 327 28.19 1.50 0.45
CA THR A 327 27.49 1.94 -0.77
C THR A 327 26.50 3.08 -0.50
N ALA A 328 25.77 3.03 0.61
CA ALA A 328 24.83 4.10 0.99
C ALA A 328 25.54 5.41 1.38
N MET A 329 26.68 5.32 2.05
CA MET A 329 27.49 6.51 2.39
C MET A 329 28.02 7.25 1.17
N ASP A 330 28.36 6.51 0.11
CA ASP A 330 28.78 7.08 -1.16
C ASP A 330 27.61 7.69 -1.94
N GLY A 331 26.52 6.91 -2.12
CA GLY A 331 25.42 7.28 -3.00
C GLY A 331 24.41 8.28 -2.41
N SER A 332 24.10 8.17 -1.11
CA SER A 332 23.06 8.97 -0.43
C SER A 332 23.57 9.73 0.78
N ASN A 333 24.86 9.61 1.14
CA ASN A 333 25.44 10.20 2.35
C ASN A 333 24.66 9.79 3.63
N THR A 334 24.18 8.54 3.66
CA THR A 334 23.50 7.93 4.81
C THR A 334 24.28 6.72 5.34
N MET A 335 23.95 6.25 6.54
CA MET A 335 24.48 5.02 7.13
C MET A 335 23.95 3.75 6.43
N GLY A 336 23.04 3.89 5.45
CA GLY A 336 22.23 2.79 4.91
C GLY A 336 21.00 2.50 5.76
N ARG A 337 20.20 1.51 5.37
CA ARG A 337 18.93 1.19 6.04
C ARG A 337 19.12 1.00 7.54
N SER A 338 18.15 1.46 8.31
CA SER A 338 18.18 1.37 9.78
C SER A 338 18.19 -0.06 10.33
N GLU A 339 17.92 -1.08 9.51
CA GLU A 339 18.11 -2.50 9.85
C GLU A 339 19.58 -2.96 9.84
N TYR A 340 20.51 -2.15 9.33
CA TYR A 340 21.94 -2.50 9.26
C TYR A 340 22.69 -2.19 10.56
N TYR A 341 22.07 -1.43 11.46
CA TYR A 341 22.69 -1.03 12.71
C TYR A 341 21.69 -0.95 13.85
N PHE A 342 22.21 -1.06 15.07
CA PHE A 342 21.51 -0.66 16.28
C PHE A 342 22.12 0.63 16.81
N ARG A 343 21.26 1.53 17.29
CA ARG A 343 21.66 2.76 17.98
C ARG A 343 21.49 2.57 19.48
N LYS A 344 22.45 3.04 20.28
CA LYS A 344 22.33 3.05 21.74
C LYS A 344 21.20 3.99 22.18
N VAL A 345 20.38 3.53 23.13
CA VAL A 345 19.16 4.22 23.58
C VAL A 345 18.92 4.05 25.08
N GLY A 346 18.08 4.93 25.65
CA GLY A 346 17.44 4.78 26.95
C GLY A 346 15.93 4.51 26.80
N LEU A 347 15.32 3.84 27.78
CA LEU A 347 13.88 3.51 27.72
C LEU A 347 12.97 4.75 27.72
N THR A 348 13.43 5.86 28.28
CA THR A 348 12.71 7.14 28.32
C THR A 348 12.92 7.98 27.07
N ASP A 349 13.79 7.57 26.16
CA ASP A 349 14.02 8.31 24.92
C ASP A 349 12.75 8.30 24.06
N PRO A 350 12.53 9.36 23.26
CA PRO A 350 11.48 9.38 22.27
C PRO A 350 11.54 8.16 21.33
N PHE A 351 10.39 7.57 21.04
CA PHE A 351 10.27 6.53 20.01
C PHE A 351 9.98 7.20 18.66
N ASP A 352 11.04 7.71 18.04
CA ASP A 352 10.95 8.36 16.74
C ASP A 352 11.09 7.32 15.61
N GLU A 353 10.38 7.56 14.51
CA GLU A 353 10.53 6.78 13.29
C GLU A 353 11.95 6.97 12.71
N GLU A 354 12.64 5.87 12.44
CA GLU A 354 13.92 5.91 11.74
C GLU A 354 13.67 6.14 10.24
N PRO A 355 14.40 7.05 9.58
CA PRO A 355 14.28 7.22 8.13
C PRO A 355 14.55 5.91 7.40
N TYR A 356 13.80 5.64 6.33
CA TYR A 356 13.93 4.41 5.55
C TYR A 356 15.36 4.16 5.03
N ASP A 357 16.00 5.20 4.49
CA ASP A 357 17.39 5.17 4.01
C ASP A 357 18.42 5.32 5.14
N GLY A 358 17.95 5.28 6.39
CA GLY A 358 18.69 5.47 7.63
C GLY A 358 19.13 6.90 7.88
N ARG A 359 19.92 7.06 8.94
CA ARG A 359 20.46 8.34 9.38
C ARG A 359 21.57 8.82 8.45
N ASN A 360 21.88 10.11 8.51
CA ASN A 360 23.03 10.69 7.83
C ASN A 360 24.32 9.95 8.23
N ALA A 361 25.24 9.80 7.28
CA ALA A 361 26.54 9.21 7.51
C ALA A 361 27.30 9.98 8.59
N LEU A 362 27.94 9.26 9.50
CA LEU A 362 28.80 9.82 10.54
C LEU A 362 30.19 10.19 9.97
N PRO A 363 30.99 10.98 10.71
CA PRO A 363 32.33 11.35 10.27
C PRO A 363 33.18 10.13 9.93
N PHE A 364 33.88 10.19 8.78
CA PHE A 364 34.68 9.07 8.29
C PHE A 364 35.70 8.53 9.31
N ALA A 365 36.32 9.43 10.09
CA ALA A 365 37.30 9.08 11.12
C ALA A 365 36.71 8.29 12.30
N ASP A 366 35.39 8.36 12.50
CA ASP A 366 34.67 7.66 13.57
C ASP A 366 34.19 6.27 13.13
N LEU A 367 34.26 5.96 11.83
CA LEU A 367 33.85 4.66 11.30
C LEU A 367 34.82 3.56 11.75
N PRO A 368 34.35 2.32 12.00
CA PRO A 368 35.24 1.19 12.20
C PRO A 368 36.16 0.99 10.99
N ARG A 369 37.38 0.51 11.21
CA ARG A 369 38.39 0.33 10.17
C ARG A 369 37.91 -0.58 9.05
N ALA A 370 37.19 -1.65 9.38
CA ALA A 370 36.53 -2.51 8.41
C ALA A 370 35.61 -1.74 7.45
N LEU A 371 34.84 -0.76 7.95
CA LEU A 371 33.95 0.06 7.14
C LEU A 371 34.71 1.15 6.38
N GLN A 372 35.75 1.76 6.98
CA GLN A 372 36.62 2.74 6.30
C GLN A 372 37.25 2.13 5.04
N VAL A 373 37.80 0.92 5.15
CA VAL A 373 38.40 0.19 4.02
C VAL A 373 37.38 -0.02 2.90
N LEU A 374 36.14 -0.37 3.26
CA LEU A 374 35.07 -0.53 2.28
C LEU A 374 34.71 0.81 1.65
N VAL A 375 34.54 1.89 2.41
CA VAL A 375 34.21 3.22 1.88
C VAL A 375 35.32 3.77 0.97
N GLU A 376 36.59 3.44 1.22
CA GLU A 376 37.73 3.83 0.37
C GLU A 376 37.98 2.90 -0.82
N ALA A 377 37.36 1.71 -0.84
CA ALA A 377 37.59 0.73 -1.90
C ALA A 377 37.24 1.29 -3.29
N ASP A 378 38.01 0.86 -4.29
CA ASP A 378 37.74 1.23 -5.68
C ASP A 378 36.32 0.78 -6.10
N PRO A 379 35.61 1.59 -6.89
CA PRO A 379 34.33 1.19 -7.44
C PRO A 379 34.47 -0.08 -8.29
N ILE A 380 33.50 -0.98 -8.15
CA ILE A 380 33.37 -2.10 -9.08
C ILE A 380 32.76 -1.52 -10.36
N VAL A 381 33.53 -1.63 -11.45
CA VAL A 381 33.12 -1.19 -12.78
C VAL A 381 32.79 -2.42 -13.61
N VAL A 382 31.59 -2.43 -14.19
CA VAL A 382 31.05 -3.53 -15.00
C VAL A 382 30.58 -3.00 -16.35
N SER A 383 30.52 -3.89 -17.33
CA SER A 383 29.95 -3.62 -18.64
C SER A 383 28.75 -4.52 -18.90
N ILE A 384 27.71 -3.96 -19.52
CA ILE A 384 26.55 -4.73 -19.98
C ILE A 384 26.97 -5.58 -21.18
N THR A 385 26.84 -6.90 -21.07
CA THR A 385 27.14 -7.86 -22.13
C THR A 385 25.91 -8.29 -22.91
N HIS A 386 24.74 -8.23 -22.27
CA HIS A 386 23.46 -8.58 -22.89
C HIS A 386 22.33 -7.77 -22.25
N VAL A 387 21.36 -7.34 -23.06
CA VAL A 387 20.12 -6.69 -22.62
C VAL A 387 18.98 -7.62 -23.02
N ALA A 388 18.15 -8.02 -22.05
CA ALA A 388 16.98 -8.85 -22.31
C ALA A 388 15.91 -8.09 -23.11
N ASP A 389 14.90 -8.81 -23.59
CA ASP A 389 13.75 -8.19 -24.25
C ASP A 389 12.97 -7.33 -23.25
N PHE A 390 12.56 -6.14 -23.70
CA PHE A 390 11.70 -5.25 -22.93
C PHE A 390 10.28 -5.84 -22.86
N ASN A 391 9.67 -5.84 -21.68
CA ASN A 391 8.33 -6.36 -21.46
C ASN A 391 7.33 -5.20 -21.20
N PRO A 392 6.53 -4.77 -22.20
CA PRO A 392 5.56 -3.69 -22.02
C PRO A 392 4.47 -4.00 -20.99
N ASP A 393 4.17 -5.27 -20.74
CA ASP A 393 3.14 -5.68 -19.79
C ASP A 393 3.58 -5.46 -18.32
N GLU A 394 4.88 -5.23 -18.09
CA GLU A 394 5.48 -4.94 -16.79
C GLU A 394 5.84 -3.44 -16.63
N GLU A 395 5.50 -2.60 -17.60
CA GLU A 395 5.73 -1.15 -17.54
C GLU A 395 4.59 -0.44 -16.78
N ASP A 396 4.93 0.61 -16.02
CA ASP A 396 3.98 1.48 -15.33
C ASP A 396 4.18 2.91 -15.83
N ASP A 397 3.17 3.47 -16.52
CA ASP A 397 3.23 4.78 -17.19
C ASP A 397 4.50 5.00 -18.06
N GLY A 398 4.95 3.93 -18.73
CA GLY A 398 6.13 3.95 -19.60
C GLY A 398 7.48 3.87 -18.87
N ASP A 399 7.48 3.77 -17.54
CA ASP A 399 8.65 3.38 -16.75
C ASP A 399 8.74 1.86 -16.66
N GLY A 400 9.92 1.33 -16.95
CA GLY A 400 10.16 -0.11 -16.91
C GLY A 400 11.52 -0.46 -16.32
N THR A 401 11.71 -1.74 -16.05
CA THR A 401 13.02 -2.30 -15.68
C THR A 401 13.35 -3.44 -16.62
N VAL A 402 14.53 -3.43 -17.21
CA VAL A 402 15.01 -4.50 -18.09
C VAL A 402 16.20 -5.21 -17.45
N MET A 403 16.22 -6.54 -17.54
CA MET A 403 17.32 -7.33 -17.02
C MET A 403 18.52 -7.30 -17.97
N CYS A 404 19.66 -6.84 -17.46
CA CYS A 404 20.93 -6.80 -18.18
C CYS A 404 21.92 -7.80 -17.58
N THR A 405 22.63 -8.55 -18.42
CA THR A 405 23.74 -9.42 -17.98
C THR A 405 25.02 -8.61 -17.94
N LEU A 406 25.81 -8.81 -16.88
CA LEU A 406 27.07 -8.10 -16.65
C LEU A 406 28.26 -8.99 -17.04
N ASP A 407 29.40 -8.38 -17.31
CA ASP A 407 30.68 -9.06 -17.59
C ASP A 407 31.38 -9.60 -16.32
N ARG A 408 30.81 -9.33 -15.15
CA ARG A 408 31.33 -9.71 -13.84
C ARG A 408 30.27 -10.40 -12.99
N GLY A 409 30.73 -11.17 -12.01
CA GLY A 409 29.87 -11.90 -11.10
C GLY A 409 30.18 -11.68 -9.62
N GLU A 410 29.70 -12.60 -8.81
CA GLU A 410 29.90 -12.61 -7.35
C GLU A 410 31.37 -12.65 -6.97
N GLU A 411 32.19 -13.42 -7.70
CA GLU A 411 33.61 -13.56 -7.42
C GLU A 411 34.40 -12.27 -7.67
N ASP A 412 33.84 -11.37 -8.47
CA ASP A 412 34.38 -10.03 -8.72
C ASP A 412 33.88 -8.98 -7.71
N GLY A 413 33.12 -9.41 -6.70
CA GLY A 413 32.60 -8.58 -5.62
C GLY A 413 31.22 -7.98 -5.85
N LEU A 414 30.51 -8.36 -6.93
CA LEU A 414 29.10 -8.01 -7.06
C LEU A 414 28.26 -8.73 -5.99
N ARG A 415 27.21 -8.06 -5.53
CA ARG A 415 26.35 -8.55 -4.46
C ARG A 415 24.89 -8.23 -4.73
N MET A 416 24.00 -9.04 -4.18
CA MET A 416 22.56 -8.89 -4.34
C MET A 416 22.13 -7.49 -3.91
N ASN A 417 21.23 -6.87 -4.66
CA ASN A 417 20.74 -5.51 -4.44
C ASN A 417 21.83 -4.41 -4.48
N MET A 418 23.03 -4.69 -4.99
CA MET A 418 24.05 -3.64 -5.18
C MET A 418 23.54 -2.66 -6.24
N PRO A 419 23.44 -1.35 -5.91
CA PRO A 419 23.10 -0.35 -6.90
C PRO A 419 24.26 -0.17 -7.89
N LEU A 420 23.91 -0.03 -9.16
CA LEU A 420 24.81 0.21 -10.26
C LEU A 420 24.32 1.42 -11.05
N ARG A 421 25.24 2.32 -11.40
CA ARG A 421 24.91 3.55 -12.13
C ARG A 421 25.91 3.82 -13.25
N SER A 422 25.46 4.37 -14.37
CA SER A 422 26.41 4.81 -15.40
C SER A 422 27.24 6.00 -14.87
N PRO A 423 28.55 6.07 -15.15
CA PRO A 423 29.35 7.24 -14.80
C PRO A 423 28.77 8.53 -15.41
N GLN A 424 28.77 9.63 -14.66
CA GLN A 424 28.21 10.92 -15.12
C GLN A 424 28.79 11.37 -16.47
N GLU A 425 30.07 11.09 -16.70
CA GLU A 425 30.80 11.42 -17.94
C GLU A 425 30.22 10.77 -19.20
N THR A 426 29.48 9.67 -19.05
CA THR A 426 28.88 8.94 -20.19
C THR A 426 27.58 9.58 -20.68
N GLY A 427 26.92 10.42 -19.86
CA GLY A 427 25.63 11.03 -20.18
C GLY A 427 24.47 10.03 -20.36
N ARG A 428 24.63 8.77 -19.93
CA ARG A 428 23.61 7.71 -20.10
C ARG A 428 22.54 7.72 -19.01
N ASP A 429 22.87 8.22 -17.82
CA ASP A 429 22.00 8.28 -16.63
C ASP A 429 21.29 6.95 -16.28
N LEU A 430 21.97 5.83 -16.52
CA LEU A 430 21.45 4.51 -16.18
C LEU A 430 21.55 4.28 -14.68
N MET A 431 20.52 3.65 -14.12
CA MET A 431 20.49 3.21 -12.73
C MET A 431 19.77 1.88 -12.61
N GLY A 432 20.31 0.98 -11.79
CA GLY A 432 19.70 -0.31 -11.51
C GLY A 432 20.31 -1.01 -10.31
N TRP A 433 19.86 -2.26 -10.09
CA TRP A 433 20.32 -3.09 -8.98
C TRP A 433 20.61 -4.51 -9.46
N VAL A 434 21.66 -5.10 -8.92
CA VAL A 434 21.95 -6.53 -9.11
C VAL A 434 20.81 -7.35 -8.52
N TRP A 435 20.22 -8.24 -9.33
CA TRP A 435 19.01 -8.99 -9.01
C TRP A 435 19.22 -10.50 -9.12
N ASP A 436 20.01 -10.96 -10.08
CA ASP A 436 20.37 -12.38 -10.17
C ASP A 436 21.86 -12.54 -9.97
N MET A 437 22.20 -13.45 -9.06
CA MET A 437 23.55 -13.70 -8.60
C MET A 437 24.13 -14.91 -9.32
N ALA A 438 25.34 -14.76 -9.88
CA ALA A 438 26.09 -15.85 -10.48
C ALA A 438 27.61 -15.60 -10.35
N PRO A 439 28.45 -16.65 -10.19
CA PRO A 439 29.87 -16.50 -9.89
C PRO A 439 30.64 -15.55 -10.82
N HIS A 440 30.32 -15.55 -12.12
CA HIS A 440 31.07 -14.80 -13.14
C HIS A 440 30.23 -13.84 -14.01
N ALA A 441 28.90 -13.83 -13.87
CA ALA A 441 28.01 -13.03 -14.72
C ALA A 441 26.66 -12.77 -14.03
N CYS A 442 26.65 -11.84 -13.08
CA CYS A 442 25.39 -11.43 -12.44
C CYS A 442 24.48 -10.71 -13.44
N ARG A 443 23.19 -10.61 -13.11
CA ARG A 443 22.23 -9.79 -13.85
C ARG A 443 21.72 -8.65 -12.98
N ALA A 444 21.54 -7.49 -13.59
CA ALA A 444 21.00 -6.30 -12.95
C ALA A 444 19.74 -5.83 -13.66
N GLY A 445 18.71 -5.47 -12.87
CA GLY A 445 17.54 -4.78 -13.37
C GLY A 445 17.86 -3.30 -13.54
N ILE A 446 17.91 -2.81 -14.78
CA ILE A 446 18.22 -1.42 -15.11
C ILE A 446 16.93 -0.71 -15.51
N ARG A 447 16.68 0.45 -14.90
CA ARG A 447 15.49 1.27 -15.21
C ARG A 447 15.63 1.92 -16.58
N TYR A 448 14.50 2.07 -17.26
CA TYR A 448 14.36 2.85 -18.48
C TYR A 448 12.99 3.53 -18.51
N ARG A 449 12.85 4.54 -19.36
CA ARG A 449 11.58 5.24 -19.61
C ARG A 449 11.31 5.34 -21.10
N ARG A 450 10.03 5.28 -21.49
CA ARG A 450 9.58 5.59 -22.85
C ARG A 450 9.23 7.07 -23.01
N GLY A 451 9.63 7.65 -24.13
CA GLY A 451 9.19 8.96 -24.57
C GLY A 451 7.73 8.95 -25.05
N GLU A 452 7.19 10.13 -25.38
CA GLU A 452 5.82 10.30 -25.86
C GLU A 452 5.52 9.51 -27.15
N ASP A 453 6.56 9.16 -27.92
CA ASP A 453 6.46 8.35 -29.15
C ASP A 453 6.58 6.84 -28.90
N GLY A 454 6.69 6.42 -27.63
CA GLY A 454 6.84 5.03 -27.22
C GLY A 454 8.26 4.47 -27.39
N THR A 455 9.23 5.27 -27.84
CA THR A 455 10.64 4.86 -27.93
C THR A 455 11.31 4.91 -26.56
N ILE A 456 12.26 4.01 -26.31
CA ILE A 456 12.99 4.00 -25.04
C ILE A 456 14.06 5.10 -25.09
N GLU A 457 13.87 6.12 -24.27
CA GLU A 457 14.82 7.22 -24.13
C GLU A 457 15.99 6.75 -23.25
N HIS A 458 17.21 6.83 -23.78
CA HIS A 458 18.44 6.53 -23.03
C HIS A 458 18.50 5.14 -22.35
N GLY A 459 17.77 4.14 -22.86
CA GLY A 459 17.76 2.78 -22.30
C GLY A 459 19.11 2.05 -22.38
N PRO A 460 19.32 0.99 -21.58
CA PRO A 460 20.58 0.27 -21.52
C PRO A 460 20.92 -0.41 -22.84
N ALA A 461 22.21 -0.46 -23.17
CA ALA A 461 22.76 -1.08 -24.37
C ALA A 461 24.00 -1.92 -24.05
N VAL A 462 24.29 -2.90 -24.91
CA VAL A 462 25.53 -3.68 -24.81
C VAL A 462 26.73 -2.75 -24.93
N GLY A 463 27.69 -2.90 -24.01
CA GLY A 463 28.89 -2.07 -23.90
C GLY A 463 28.75 -0.88 -22.95
N ASP A 464 27.54 -0.57 -22.47
CA ASP A 464 27.37 0.45 -21.43
C ASP A 464 28.13 0.05 -20.16
N VAL A 465 28.78 1.03 -19.56
CA VAL A 465 29.57 0.87 -18.33
C VAL A 465 28.76 1.34 -17.14
N LEU A 466 28.71 0.52 -16.09
CA LEU A 466 28.11 0.85 -14.80
C LEU A 466 29.15 0.76 -13.68
N SER A 467 28.94 1.54 -12.63
CA SER A 467 29.79 1.62 -11.46
C SER A 467 28.96 1.40 -10.20
N SER A 468 29.52 0.70 -9.21
CA SER A 468 28.90 0.52 -7.89
C SER A 468 28.90 1.77 -7.02
N ARG A 469 29.57 2.84 -7.46
CA ARG A 469 29.71 4.12 -6.73
C ARG A 469 29.66 5.32 -7.66
N LEU A 470 29.16 6.43 -7.14
CA LEU A 470 29.24 7.74 -7.76
C LEU A 470 30.60 8.30 -7.36
N ARG A 471 31.61 8.25 -8.25
CA ARG A 471 32.91 8.86 -7.93
C ARG A 471 32.68 10.30 -7.45
N ARG A 472 33.01 10.57 -6.19
CA ARG A 472 33.16 11.92 -5.67
C ARG A 472 34.29 12.58 -6.47
N ASN A 473 34.02 13.74 -7.06
CA ASN A 473 35.08 14.66 -7.48
C ASN A 473 35.85 15.17 -6.27
#